data_AF-A0A7V3MHH7-F1
#
_entry.id   AF-A0A7V3MHH7-F1
#
_cell.length_a   1.000
_cell.length_b   1.000
_cell.length_c   1.000
_cell.angle_alpha   90.00
_cell.angle_beta   90.00
_cell.angle_gamma   90.00
#
_symmetry.space_group_name_H-M   'P 1'
#
loop_
_entity.id
_entity.type
_entity.pdbx_description
1 polymer ?
#
loop_
_entity_poly.entity_id
_entity_poly.type
_entity_poly.pdbx_seq_one_letter_code
_entity_poly.pdbx_strand_id
1 'polypeptide(L)'
;MLSAIAIVPSAPVLVPELAGAAAAEVSALAAAVLAAAVSLPSRWVVIGTGDGDDVLGPDGVGTFAGFGADVRVRLSPGDDGAVPAAFPLCALLAGWVRGRARPDARAQVRVYRGDKEADTALAQGRQLRAEIDETPDPVGVLVVADGANTLTPAAPGGYHSGDAEAQLALDDALANGDVAALTRLPPPILGRVAFGVLAGLAGPGPRSAKELYRGAPFGVGYFVGAWQP
;
A
#
# COMPACT_ATOMS: atom_id res chain seq x y z
N MET A 1 -9.75 13.97 10.69
CA MET A 1 -8.44 13.90 11.37
C MET A 1 -7.78 12.55 11.09
N LEU A 2 -6.47 12.53 10.83
CA LEU A 2 -5.71 11.30 10.61
C LEU A 2 -5.52 10.53 11.93
N SER A 3 -5.84 9.24 11.95
CA SER A 3 -5.88 8.43 13.19
C SER A 3 -4.92 7.23 13.21
N ALA A 4 -4.64 6.63 12.05
CA ALA A 4 -3.75 5.49 11.90
C ALA A 4 -3.29 5.38 10.44
N ILE A 5 -2.10 4.82 10.24
CA ILE A 5 -1.58 4.48 8.91
C ILE A 5 -1.16 3.00 8.92
N ALA A 6 -1.58 2.23 7.93
CA ALA A 6 -1.09 0.89 7.66
C ALA A 6 -0.33 0.90 6.33
N ILE A 7 0.80 0.21 6.27
CA ILE A 7 1.65 0.08 5.09
C ILE A 7 1.69 -1.39 4.72
N VAL A 8 1.36 -1.72 3.47
CA VAL A 8 1.27 -3.09 2.95
C VAL A 8 1.84 -3.16 1.54
N PRO A 9 2.37 -4.31 1.10
CA PRO A 9 2.90 -4.46 -0.24
C PRO A 9 1.78 -4.47 -1.30
N SER A 10 2.13 -4.11 -2.52
CA SER A 10 1.26 -4.18 -3.70
C SER A 10 1.39 -5.54 -4.41
N ALA A 11 1.43 -6.64 -3.65
CA ALA A 11 1.73 -7.98 -4.17
C ALA A 11 0.46 -8.84 -4.40
N PRO A 12 0.15 -9.26 -5.66
CA PRO A 12 -1.03 -10.10 -5.95
C PRO A 12 -0.97 -11.47 -5.27
N VAL A 13 0.24 -11.98 -4.98
CA VAL A 13 0.49 -13.25 -4.28
C VAL A 13 -0.11 -13.28 -2.86
N LEU A 14 -0.51 -12.14 -2.29
CA LEU A 14 -1.27 -12.08 -1.04
C LEU A 14 -2.67 -12.71 -1.16
N VAL A 15 -3.24 -12.74 -2.36
CA VAL A 15 -4.56 -13.30 -2.64
C VAL A 15 -4.42 -14.83 -2.75
N PRO A 16 -5.07 -15.62 -1.87
CA PRO A 16 -4.90 -17.08 -1.83
C PRO A 16 -5.12 -17.78 -3.18
N GLU A 17 -6.11 -17.31 -3.94
CA GLU A 17 -6.48 -17.80 -5.26
C GLU A 17 -5.39 -17.55 -6.32
N LEU A 18 -4.51 -16.57 -6.10
CA LEU A 18 -3.36 -16.26 -6.95
C LEU A 18 -2.05 -16.88 -6.43
N ALA A 19 -1.96 -17.15 -5.12
CA ALA A 19 -0.74 -17.67 -4.50
C ALA A 19 -0.40 -19.11 -4.93
N GLY A 20 -1.41 -19.93 -5.24
CA GLY A 20 -1.22 -21.32 -5.64
C GLY A 20 -0.33 -22.10 -4.65
N ALA A 21 0.72 -22.73 -5.16
CA ALA A 21 1.67 -23.50 -4.33
C ALA A 21 2.47 -22.63 -3.33
N ALA A 22 2.58 -21.32 -3.57
CA ALA A 22 3.32 -20.39 -2.71
C ALA A 22 2.52 -19.94 -1.47
N ALA A 23 1.26 -20.38 -1.31
CA ALA A 23 0.37 -19.95 -0.22
C ALA A 23 0.99 -20.12 1.18
N ALA A 24 1.76 -21.20 1.40
CA ALA A 24 2.45 -21.42 2.67
C ALA A 24 3.55 -20.37 2.92
N GLU A 25 4.32 -20.02 1.89
CA GLU A 25 5.44 -19.06 1.95
C GLU A 25 4.95 -17.63 2.22
N VAL A 26 3.75 -17.27 1.75
CA VAL A 26 3.15 -15.94 1.98
C VAL A 26 2.25 -15.84 3.20
N SER A 27 2.02 -16.94 3.93
CA SER A 27 1.07 -16.97 5.05
C SER A 27 1.41 -15.96 6.15
N ALA A 28 2.69 -15.86 6.54
CA ALA A 28 3.17 -14.90 7.54
C ALA A 28 3.01 -13.44 7.05
N LEU A 29 3.30 -13.19 5.77
CA LEU A 29 3.13 -11.88 5.16
C LEU A 29 1.64 -11.48 5.12
N ALA A 30 0.75 -12.37 4.68
CA ALA A 30 -0.68 -12.13 4.63
C ALA A 30 -1.26 -11.88 6.04
N ALA A 31 -0.82 -12.62 7.05
CA ALA A 31 -1.20 -12.40 8.43
C ALA A 31 -0.77 -11.01 8.94
N ALA A 32 0.46 -10.58 8.62
CA ALA A 32 0.94 -9.25 8.95
C ALA A 32 0.11 -8.14 8.29
N VAL A 33 -0.22 -8.30 6.98
CA VAL A 33 -1.05 -7.34 6.22
C VAL A 33 -2.40 -7.14 6.88
N LEU A 34 -3.08 -8.24 7.24
CA LEU A 34 -4.37 -8.16 7.92
C LEU A 34 -4.24 -7.55 9.32
N ALA A 35 -3.20 -7.91 10.08
CA ALA A 35 -2.95 -7.35 11.41
C ALA A 35 -2.73 -5.82 11.37
N ALA A 36 -2.01 -5.31 10.37
CA ALA A 36 -1.84 -3.88 10.15
C ALA A 36 -3.18 -3.19 9.89
N ALA A 37 -3.97 -3.74 8.96
CA ALA A 37 -5.20 -3.13 8.48
C ALA A 37 -6.36 -3.15 9.50
N VAL A 38 -6.41 -4.13 10.40
CA VAL A 38 -7.45 -4.20 11.46
C VAL A 38 -7.43 -2.96 12.37
N SER A 39 -6.26 -2.31 12.52
CA SER A 39 -6.09 -1.10 13.33
C SER A 39 -6.73 0.16 12.73
N LEU A 40 -7.05 0.16 11.43
CA LEU A 40 -7.64 1.32 10.76
C LEU A 40 -9.12 1.52 11.17
N PRO A 41 -9.63 2.77 11.24
CA PRO A 41 -11.05 3.07 11.49
C PRO A 41 -11.96 2.63 10.33
N SER A 42 -13.24 3.02 10.36
CA SER A 42 -14.21 2.67 9.28
C SER A 42 -14.06 3.52 8.00
N ARG A 43 -13.31 4.62 8.02
CA ARG A 43 -13.09 5.49 6.85
C ARG A 43 -11.63 5.44 6.43
N TRP A 44 -11.37 4.96 5.22
CA TRP A 44 -10.03 4.77 4.68
C TRP A 44 -9.76 5.72 3.52
N VAL A 45 -8.56 6.27 3.49
CA VAL A 45 -7.93 6.80 2.29
C VAL A 45 -6.81 5.86 1.92
N VAL A 46 -6.75 5.42 0.67
CA VAL A 46 -5.71 4.52 0.18
C VAL A 46 -4.74 5.32 -0.67
N ILE A 47 -3.44 5.12 -0.48
CA ILE A 47 -2.38 5.70 -1.28
C ILE A 47 -1.73 4.56 -2.07
N GLY A 48 -1.70 4.69 -3.40
CA GLY A 48 -1.04 3.75 -4.29
C GLY A 48 -0.58 4.41 -5.57
N THR A 49 0.07 3.64 -6.43
CA THR A 49 0.56 4.12 -7.73
C THR A 49 -0.14 3.44 -8.91
N GLY A 50 -0.07 4.08 -10.07
CA GLY A 50 -0.55 3.58 -11.36
C GLY A 50 0.04 4.34 -12.55
N ASP A 51 -0.49 4.09 -13.75
CA ASP A 51 -0.03 4.71 -14.99
C ASP A 51 -0.45 6.19 -15.12
N GLY A 52 -1.40 6.62 -14.29
CA GLY A 52 -1.91 7.99 -14.23
C GLY A 52 -2.42 8.34 -12.84
N ASP A 53 -2.71 9.63 -12.65
CA ASP A 53 -3.40 10.09 -11.46
C ASP A 53 -4.88 9.75 -11.56
N ASP A 54 -5.46 9.20 -10.49
CA ASP A 54 -6.87 8.84 -10.44
C ASP A 54 -7.41 8.87 -9.00
N VAL A 55 -8.73 9.00 -8.87
CA VAL A 55 -9.46 8.91 -7.61
C VAL A 55 -10.63 7.95 -7.73
N LEU A 56 -10.52 6.79 -7.09
CA LEU A 56 -11.58 5.79 -7.06
C LEU A 56 -12.44 5.99 -5.82
N GLY A 57 -13.73 6.25 -6.04
CA GLY A 57 -14.73 6.42 -4.98
C GLY A 57 -15.10 5.11 -4.27
N PRO A 58 -15.81 5.21 -3.12
CA PRO A 58 -16.15 4.05 -2.29
C PRO A 58 -17.10 3.05 -2.95
N ASP A 59 -17.85 3.45 -3.97
CA ASP A 59 -18.79 2.57 -4.68
C ASP A 59 -18.09 1.70 -5.75
N GLY A 60 -16.77 1.84 -5.87
CA GLY A 60 -15.96 1.11 -6.82
C GLY A 60 -15.89 -0.41 -6.54
N VAL A 61 -16.02 -1.20 -7.61
CA VAL A 61 -15.86 -2.66 -7.62
C VAL A 61 -14.80 -3.05 -8.65
N GLY A 62 -13.86 -3.90 -8.24
CA GLY A 62 -12.81 -4.44 -9.12
C GLY A 62 -12.75 -5.97 -9.07
N THR A 63 -11.92 -6.56 -9.93
CA THR A 63 -11.66 -8.01 -9.93
C THR A 63 -10.20 -8.30 -10.23
N PHE A 64 -9.68 -9.37 -9.61
CA PHE A 64 -8.36 -9.94 -9.95
C PHE A 64 -8.37 -10.79 -11.22
N ALA A 65 -9.45 -10.81 -12.01
CA ALA A 65 -9.53 -11.61 -13.23
C ALA A 65 -8.38 -11.31 -14.21
N GLY A 66 -7.91 -10.05 -14.27
CA GLY A 66 -6.73 -9.65 -15.05
C GLY A 66 -5.39 -10.25 -14.56
N PHE A 67 -5.37 -10.82 -13.36
CA PHE A 67 -4.24 -11.53 -12.76
C PHE A 67 -4.43 -13.06 -12.74
N GLY A 68 -5.55 -13.56 -13.30
CA GLY A 68 -5.81 -14.99 -13.45
C GLY A 68 -6.76 -15.62 -12.43
N ALA A 69 -7.38 -14.84 -11.53
CA ALA A 69 -8.42 -15.34 -10.61
C ALA A 69 -9.61 -14.39 -10.51
N ASP A 70 -10.83 -14.88 -10.69
CA ASP A 70 -12.05 -14.04 -10.57
C ASP A 70 -12.43 -13.78 -9.11
N VAL A 71 -11.54 -13.07 -8.39
CA VAL A 71 -11.77 -12.59 -7.04
C VAL A 71 -12.24 -11.15 -7.13
N ARG A 72 -13.54 -10.92 -6.83
CA ARG A 72 -14.13 -9.59 -6.78
C ARG A 72 -13.80 -8.87 -5.48
N VAL A 73 -13.58 -7.57 -5.57
CA VAL A 73 -13.30 -6.71 -4.42
C VAL A 73 -14.11 -5.42 -4.48
N ARG A 74 -14.41 -4.86 -3.31
CA ARG A 74 -15.18 -3.62 -3.15
C ARG A 74 -14.45 -2.64 -2.26
N LEU A 75 -14.67 -1.36 -2.53
CA LEU A 75 -14.18 -0.28 -1.68
C LEU A 75 -15.16 0.10 -0.55
N SER A 76 -16.37 -0.44 -0.51
CA SER A 76 -17.35 -0.21 0.56
C SER A 76 -18.27 -1.43 0.82
N PRO A 77 -19.04 -1.45 1.91
CA PRO A 77 -20.02 -2.51 2.14
C PRO A 77 -21.13 -2.42 1.10
N GLY A 78 -21.50 -3.54 0.49
CA GLY A 78 -22.51 -3.58 -0.55
C GLY A 78 -22.67 -4.97 -1.17
N ASP A 79 -23.67 -5.10 -2.03
CA ASP A 79 -24.03 -6.35 -2.70
C ASP A 79 -23.21 -6.63 -3.98
N ASP A 80 -23.38 -7.84 -4.52
CA ASP A 80 -22.69 -8.34 -5.71
C ASP A 80 -23.25 -7.85 -7.05
N GLY A 81 -24.17 -6.88 -7.04
CA GLY A 81 -24.89 -6.43 -8.24
C GLY A 81 -24.08 -5.53 -9.18
N ALA A 82 -23.06 -4.83 -8.67
CA ALA A 82 -22.25 -3.92 -9.48
C ALA A 82 -21.27 -4.68 -10.40
N VAL A 83 -21.17 -4.22 -11.66
CA VAL A 83 -20.24 -4.76 -12.65
C VAL A 83 -18.81 -4.32 -12.29
N PRO A 84 -17.84 -5.26 -12.16
CA PRO A 84 -16.45 -4.89 -11.90
C PRO A 84 -15.85 -4.04 -13.01
N ALA A 85 -15.13 -2.98 -12.63
CA ALA A 85 -14.32 -2.16 -13.52
C ALA A 85 -12.83 -2.56 -13.43
N ALA A 86 -12.04 -2.14 -14.42
CA ALA A 86 -10.59 -2.30 -14.38
C ALA A 86 -10.00 -1.38 -13.30
N PHE A 87 -9.33 -1.97 -12.30
CA PHE A 87 -8.69 -1.26 -11.21
C PHE A 87 -7.17 -1.41 -11.29
N PRO A 88 -6.39 -0.37 -10.89
CA PRO A 88 -4.98 -0.56 -10.62
C PRO A 88 -4.79 -1.52 -9.44
N LEU A 89 -3.66 -2.22 -9.43
CA LEU A 89 -3.38 -3.26 -8.44
C LEU A 89 -3.46 -2.77 -6.98
N CYS A 90 -3.03 -1.54 -6.72
CA CYS A 90 -3.14 -0.93 -5.40
C CYS A 90 -4.60 -0.83 -4.92
N ALA A 91 -5.55 -0.54 -5.82
CA ALA A 91 -6.98 -0.48 -5.51
C ALA A 91 -7.58 -1.89 -5.32
N LEU A 92 -7.13 -2.87 -6.12
CA LEU A 92 -7.55 -4.26 -5.96
C LEU A 92 -7.14 -4.82 -4.60
N LEU A 93 -5.89 -4.62 -4.20
CA LEU A 93 -5.40 -5.05 -2.89
C LEU A 93 -6.04 -4.28 -1.74
N ALA A 94 -6.28 -2.98 -1.90
CA ALA A 94 -7.01 -2.22 -0.88
C ALA A 94 -8.41 -2.77 -0.64
N GLY A 95 -9.16 -3.09 -1.70
CA GLY A 95 -10.48 -3.71 -1.60
C GLY A 95 -10.42 -5.10 -0.95
N TRP A 96 -9.41 -5.92 -1.31
CA TRP A 96 -9.20 -7.25 -0.71
C TRP A 96 -8.87 -7.16 0.79
N VAL A 97 -7.88 -6.34 1.17
CA VAL A 97 -7.46 -6.12 2.56
C VAL A 97 -8.64 -5.59 3.37
N ARG A 98 -9.36 -4.59 2.85
CA ARG A 98 -10.57 -4.05 3.48
C ARG A 98 -11.62 -5.13 3.73
N GLY A 99 -11.96 -5.92 2.71
CA GLY A 99 -12.95 -7.00 2.82
C GLY A 99 -12.59 -8.05 3.87
N ARG A 100 -11.28 -8.29 4.09
CA ARG A 100 -10.80 -9.30 5.05
C ARG A 100 -10.60 -8.74 6.47
N ALA A 101 -10.11 -7.50 6.60
CA ALA A 101 -9.72 -6.93 7.89
C ALA A 101 -10.83 -6.05 8.51
N ARG A 102 -11.58 -5.31 7.69
CA ARG A 102 -12.62 -4.36 8.11
C ARG A 102 -13.78 -4.33 7.09
N PRO A 103 -14.60 -5.39 7.01
CA PRO A 103 -15.67 -5.53 6.02
C PRO A 103 -16.79 -4.49 6.12
N ASP A 104 -16.79 -3.64 7.15
CA ASP A 104 -17.71 -2.51 7.30
C ASP A 104 -17.10 -1.16 6.87
N ALA A 105 -15.78 -1.11 6.60
CA ALA A 105 -15.09 0.13 6.27
C ALA A 105 -15.40 0.64 4.85
N ARG A 106 -15.21 1.92 4.57
CA ARG A 106 -15.31 2.51 3.24
C ARG A 106 -13.97 3.13 2.87
N ALA A 107 -13.50 2.90 1.65
CA ALA A 107 -12.22 3.34 1.15
C ALA A 107 -12.39 4.26 -0.07
N GLN A 108 -11.61 5.33 -0.12
CA GLN A 108 -11.36 6.08 -1.35
C GLN A 108 -9.90 5.87 -1.73
N VAL A 109 -9.60 5.54 -2.98
CA VAL A 109 -8.23 5.32 -3.45
C VAL A 109 -7.71 6.55 -4.16
N ARG A 110 -6.55 7.04 -3.74
CA ARG A 110 -5.76 8.07 -4.41
C ARG A 110 -4.61 7.36 -5.14
N VAL A 111 -4.72 7.31 -6.46
CA VAL A 111 -3.72 6.73 -7.35
C VAL A 111 -2.84 7.86 -7.84
N TYR A 112 -1.53 7.70 -7.68
CA TYR A 112 -0.54 8.66 -8.14
C TYR A 112 0.30 8.06 -9.26
N ARG A 113 0.54 8.82 -10.33
CA ARG A 113 1.42 8.38 -11.41
C ARG A 113 2.82 8.02 -10.88
N GLY A 114 3.32 6.83 -11.23
CA GLY A 114 4.55 6.25 -10.65
C GLY A 114 5.87 6.91 -11.03
N ASP A 115 5.87 7.89 -11.92
CA ASP A 115 7.04 8.62 -12.43
C ASP A 115 7.24 10.00 -11.80
N LYS A 116 6.42 10.38 -10.82
CA LYS A 116 6.46 11.72 -10.22
C LYS A 116 7.77 12.02 -9.49
N GLU A 117 8.16 13.28 -9.58
CA GLU A 117 9.27 13.85 -8.82
C GLU A 117 8.96 13.84 -7.31
N ALA A 118 10.01 13.66 -6.51
CA ALA A 118 9.90 13.52 -5.05
C ALA A 118 9.18 14.71 -4.39
N ASP A 119 9.52 15.95 -4.79
CA ASP A 119 8.89 17.16 -4.25
C ASP A 119 7.40 17.25 -4.59
N THR A 120 7.00 16.75 -5.76
CA THR A 120 5.60 16.69 -6.18
C THR A 120 4.84 15.70 -5.31
N ALA A 121 5.36 14.48 -5.14
CA ALA A 121 4.76 13.47 -4.26
C ALA A 121 4.61 14.00 -2.83
N LEU A 122 5.66 14.65 -2.31
CA LEU A 122 5.66 15.26 -0.98
C LEU A 122 4.60 16.35 -0.82
N ALA A 123 4.45 17.22 -1.83
CA ALA A 123 3.42 18.25 -1.83
C ALA A 123 2.01 17.65 -1.86
N GLN A 124 1.79 16.59 -2.64
CA GLN A 124 0.52 15.87 -2.68
C GLN A 124 0.19 15.19 -1.35
N GLY A 125 1.19 14.67 -0.64
CA GLY A 125 1.02 14.16 0.72
C GLY A 125 0.52 15.22 1.70
N ARG A 126 1.12 16.41 1.66
CA ARG A 126 0.68 17.55 2.50
C ARG A 126 -0.74 18.00 2.17
N GLN A 127 -1.07 18.06 0.88
CA GLN A 127 -2.43 18.37 0.43
C GLN A 127 -3.44 17.33 0.92
N LEU A 128 -3.11 16.05 0.81
CA LEU A 128 -3.96 14.97 1.29
C LEU A 128 -4.15 15.03 2.82
N ARG A 129 -3.12 15.40 3.57
CA ARG A 129 -3.23 15.62 5.01
C ARG A 129 -4.23 16.73 5.35
N ALA A 130 -4.18 17.85 4.65
CA ALA A 130 -5.13 18.94 4.84
C ALA A 130 -6.58 18.47 4.59
N GLU A 131 -6.83 17.76 3.50
CA GLU A 131 -8.16 17.19 3.19
C GLU A 131 -8.67 16.22 4.28
N ILE A 132 -7.76 15.40 4.84
CA ILE A 132 -8.09 14.46 5.91
C ILE A 132 -8.42 15.19 7.22
N ASP A 133 -7.71 16.27 7.53
CA ASP A 133 -7.91 17.03 8.76
C ASP A 133 -9.18 17.89 8.75
N GLU A 134 -9.68 18.25 7.56
CA GLU A 134 -11.02 18.84 7.39
C GLU A 134 -12.17 17.86 7.66
N THR A 135 -11.91 16.55 7.63
CA THR A 135 -12.93 15.53 7.93
C THR A 135 -13.11 15.40 9.45
N PRO A 136 -14.34 15.49 10.00
CA PRO A 136 -14.57 15.38 11.44
C PRO A 136 -14.35 13.96 11.97
N ASP A 137 -14.64 12.95 11.16
CA ASP A 137 -14.47 11.54 11.53
C ASP A 137 -12.99 11.09 11.49
N PRO A 138 -12.61 10.10 12.32
CA PRO A 138 -11.29 9.47 12.22
C PRO A 138 -11.07 8.82 10.86
N VAL A 139 -9.98 9.19 10.19
CA VAL A 139 -9.55 8.60 8.92
C VAL A 139 -8.32 7.73 9.13
N GLY A 140 -8.34 6.54 8.55
CA GLY A 140 -7.18 5.66 8.41
C GLY A 140 -6.58 5.81 7.03
N VAL A 141 -5.26 5.68 6.93
CA VAL A 141 -4.58 5.63 5.64
C VAL A 141 -4.02 4.24 5.40
N LEU A 142 -4.29 3.64 4.24
CA LEU A 142 -3.65 2.42 3.79
C LEU A 142 -2.69 2.76 2.64
N VAL A 143 -1.39 2.59 2.85
CA VAL A 143 -0.38 2.72 1.79
C VAL A 143 -0.14 1.35 1.18
N VAL A 144 -0.35 1.24 -0.14
CA VAL A 144 -0.17 0.00 -0.90
C VAL A 144 0.97 0.21 -1.89
N ALA A 145 2.16 -0.27 -1.54
CA ALA A 145 3.39 0.03 -2.27
C ALA A 145 4.47 -1.03 -2.03
N ASP A 146 5.23 -1.36 -3.08
CA ASP A 146 6.34 -2.34 -3.02
C ASP A 146 7.70 -1.66 -2.90
N GLY A 147 8.67 -2.40 -2.37
CA GLY A 147 10.08 -2.06 -2.41
C GLY A 147 10.72 -2.36 -3.77
N ALA A 148 12.01 -2.72 -3.76
CA ALA A 148 12.73 -3.16 -4.95
C ALA A 148 12.23 -4.54 -5.41
N ASN A 149 12.16 -4.78 -6.72
CA ASN A 149 11.78 -6.08 -7.30
C ASN A 149 12.96 -6.83 -7.93
N THR A 150 14.16 -6.55 -7.46
CA THR A 150 15.43 -6.92 -8.10
C THR A 150 16.40 -7.68 -7.18
N LEU A 151 15.91 -8.16 -6.04
CA LEU A 151 16.76 -8.56 -4.91
C LEU A 151 17.36 -9.96 -5.02
N THR A 152 16.87 -10.78 -5.95
CA THR A 152 17.37 -12.15 -6.19
C THR A 152 17.37 -12.49 -7.68
N PRO A 153 18.10 -13.54 -8.12
CA PRO A 153 18.05 -14.03 -9.51
C PRO A 153 16.65 -14.40 -10.01
N ALA A 154 15.75 -14.83 -9.12
CA ALA A 154 14.38 -15.18 -9.45
C ALA A 154 13.41 -14.00 -9.39
N ALA A 155 13.89 -12.80 -9.03
CA ALA A 155 13.06 -11.63 -8.88
C ALA A 155 12.48 -11.19 -10.24
N PRO A 156 11.23 -10.70 -10.28
CA PRO A 156 10.57 -10.36 -11.54
C PRO A 156 11.23 -9.17 -12.26
N GLY A 157 11.96 -8.31 -11.55
CA GLY A 157 12.74 -7.21 -12.13
C GLY A 157 14.15 -7.61 -12.60
N GLY A 158 14.52 -8.89 -12.51
CA GLY A 158 15.90 -9.35 -12.69
C GLY A 158 16.74 -9.19 -11.41
N TYR A 159 18.04 -9.48 -11.45
CA TYR A 159 18.91 -9.34 -10.28
C TYR A 159 19.88 -8.17 -10.39
N HIS A 160 19.79 -7.25 -9.44
CA HIS A 160 20.70 -6.13 -9.29
C HIS A 160 21.19 -6.06 -7.85
N SER A 161 22.40 -6.56 -7.61
CA SER A 161 22.97 -6.67 -6.26
C SER A 161 23.13 -5.32 -5.53
N GLY A 162 23.16 -4.21 -6.28
CA GLY A 162 23.22 -2.86 -5.72
C GLY A 162 21.91 -2.38 -5.08
N ASP A 163 20.78 -3.03 -5.38
CA ASP A 163 19.46 -2.58 -4.91
C ASP A 163 19.15 -3.05 -3.49
N ALA A 164 19.93 -4.01 -2.95
CA ALA A 164 19.75 -4.52 -1.59
C ALA A 164 19.95 -3.44 -0.53
N GLU A 165 20.90 -2.52 -0.73
CA GLU A 165 21.14 -1.39 0.17
C GLU A 165 19.97 -0.39 0.12
N ALA A 166 19.43 -0.14 -1.07
CA ALA A 166 18.25 0.71 -1.23
C ALA A 166 17.01 0.12 -0.54
N GLN A 167 16.81 -1.20 -0.64
CA GLN A 167 15.73 -1.87 0.08
C GLN A 167 15.91 -1.78 1.61
N LEU A 168 17.13 -2.02 2.10
CA LEU A 168 17.42 -1.92 3.53
C LEU A 168 17.13 -0.51 4.06
N ALA A 169 17.54 0.53 3.32
CA ALA A 169 17.24 1.92 3.68
C ALA A 169 15.73 2.23 3.69
N LEU A 170 14.96 1.67 2.75
CA LEU A 170 13.50 1.78 2.75
C LEU A 170 12.90 1.10 3.99
N ASP A 171 13.27 -0.15 4.26
CA ASP A 171 12.74 -0.91 5.38
C ASP A 171 13.00 -0.19 6.70
N ASP A 172 14.23 0.29 6.91
CA ASP A 172 14.62 0.99 8.14
C ASP A 172 13.89 2.33 8.27
N ALA A 173 13.68 3.05 7.16
CA ALA A 173 12.87 4.28 7.16
C ALA A 173 11.42 3.99 7.55
N LEU A 174 10.83 2.93 7.01
CA LEU A 174 9.45 2.55 7.31
C LEU A 174 9.29 2.02 8.74
N ALA A 175 10.26 1.24 9.24
CA ALA A 175 10.25 0.71 10.60
C ALA A 175 10.38 1.81 11.67
N ASN A 176 11.13 2.87 11.38
CA ASN A 176 11.40 3.96 12.33
C ASN A 176 10.50 5.20 12.13
N GLY A 177 9.66 5.22 11.10
CA GLY A 177 8.85 6.42 10.80
C GLY A 177 9.67 7.59 10.24
N ASP A 178 10.82 7.33 9.61
CA ASP A 178 11.72 8.37 9.08
C ASP A 178 11.18 8.94 7.76
N VAL A 179 10.27 9.91 7.89
CA VAL A 179 9.69 10.61 6.74
C VAL A 179 10.73 11.36 5.91
N ALA A 180 11.87 11.75 6.49
CA ALA A 180 12.92 12.43 5.74
C ALA A 180 13.65 11.44 4.82
N ALA A 181 13.96 10.23 5.29
CA ALA A 181 14.53 9.18 4.45
C ALA A 181 13.61 8.81 3.28
N LEU A 182 12.29 8.77 3.51
CA LEU A 182 11.32 8.48 2.45
C LEU A 182 11.32 9.50 1.31
N THR A 183 11.79 10.74 1.51
CA THR A 183 11.89 11.74 0.43
C THR A 183 13.08 11.53 -0.50
N ARG A 184 14.01 10.63 -0.14
CA ARG A 184 15.27 10.38 -0.85
C ARG A 184 15.36 8.98 -1.45
N LEU A 185 14.23 8.29 -1.57
CA LEU A 185 14.20 6.92 -2.07
C LEU A 185 14.67 6.87 -3.54
N PRO A 186 15.60 5.95 -3.87
CA PRO A 186 16.17 5.89 -5.21
C PRO A 186 15.21 5.20 -6.22
N PRO A 187 15.47 5.33 -7.53
CA PRO A 187 14.64 4.75 -8.59
C PRO A 187 14.29 3.25 -8.48
N PRO A 188 15.16 2.36 -7.95
CA PRO A 188 14.83 0.94 -7.79
C PRO A 188 13.63 0.65 -6.89
N ILE A 189 13.25 1.58 -6.01
CA ILE A 189 12.06 1.42 -5.17
C ILE A 189 10.80 1.72 -6.00
N LEU A 190 10.03 0.67 -6.29
CA LEU A 190 8.81 0.77 -7.10
C LEU A 190 7.78 1.72 -6.49
N GLY A 191 7.60 1.63 -5.17
CA GLY A 191 6.67 2.42 -4.39
C GLY A 191 7.10 3.86 -4.07
N ARG A 192 8.24 4.35 -4.60
CA ARG A 192 8.85 5.62 -4.17
C ARG A 192 7.89 6.80 -4.14
N VAL A 193 6.98 6.89 -5.12
CA VAL A 193 5.98 7.97 -5.19
C VAL A 193 4.97 7.84 -4.05
N ALA A 194 4.42 6.63 -3.81
CA ALA A 194 3.50 6.40 -2.69
C ALA A 194 4.17 6.68 -1.33
N PHE A 195 5.44 6.31 -1.17
CA PHE A 195 6.20 6.62 0.03
C PHE A 195 6.53 8.12 0.18
N GLY A 196 6.74 8.84 -0.93
CA GLY A 196 6.86 10.30 -0.91
C GLY A 196 5.57 11.01 -0.50
N VAL A 197 4.41 10.52 -0.98
CA VAL A 197 3.09 11.00 -0.52
C VAL A 197 2.90 10.68 0.96
N LEU A 198 3.25 9.47 1.42
CA LEU A 198 3.23 9.12 2.85
C LEU A 198 4.10 10.08 3.68
N ALA A 199 5.32 10.40 3.22
CA ALA A 199 6.20 11.33 3.91
C ALA A 199 5.56 12.72 4.07
N GLY A 200 4.90 13.22 3.02
CA GLY A 200 4.20 14.51 3.07
C GLY A 200 2.98 14.49 3.97
N LEU A 201 2.27 13.36 4.02
CA LEU A 201 1.07 13.17 4.83
C LEU A 201 1.39 13.03 6.33
N ALA A 202 2.48 12.34 6.65
CA ALA A 202 2.87 12.01 8.01
C ALA A 202 3.81 13.04 8.66
N GLY A 203 4.24 14.10 7.95
CA GLY A 203 5.14 15.11 8.51
C GLY A 203 4.63 15.70 9.84
N PRO A 204 5.47 15.84 10.88
CA PRO A 204 6.94 15.65 10.94
C PRO A 204 7.42 14.20 11.15
N GLY A 205 6.52 13.23 11.17
CA GLY A 205 6.76 11.82 11.49
C GLY A 205 5.67 11.29 12.44
N PRO A 206 5.50 9.97 12.56
CA PRO A 206 4.51 9.40 13.46
C PRO A 206 4.99 9.46 14.92
N ARG A 207 4.04 9.48 15.87
CA ARG A 207 4.34 9.29 17.30
C ARG A 207 4.93 7.91 17.60
N SER A 208 4.53 6.89 16.85
CA SER A 208 5.14 5.56 16.92
C SER A 208 5.01 4.82 15.60
N ALA A 209 5.99 3.95 15.32
CA ALA A 209 6.00 3.04 14.20
C ALA A 209 6.18 1.61 14.71
N LYS A 210 5.54 0.65 14.03
CA LYS A 210 5.63 -0.77 14.33
C LYS A 210 5.83 -1.55 13.03
N GLU A 211 6.97 -2.20 12.92
CA GLU A 211 7.21 -3.23 11.91
C GLU A 211 6.47 -4.52 12.30
N LEU A 212 5.78 -5.12 11.32
CA LEU A 212 5.08 -6.40 11.45
C LEU A 212 5.70 -7.47 10.54
N TYR A 213 6.29 -7.06 9.43
CA TYR A 213 6.99 -7.94 8.51
C TYR A 213 8.00 -7.13 7.68
N ARG A 214 9.17 -7.72 7.46
CA ARG A 214 10.10 -7.34 6.40
C ARG A 214 10.67 -8.60 5.74
N GLY A 215 10.79 -8.61 4.41
CA GLY A 215 11.36 -9.75 3.70
C GLY A 215 11.20 -9.67 2.20
N ALA A 216 11.88 -10.56 1.48
CA ALA A 216 11.82 -10.63 0.02
C ALA A 216 11.74 -12.07 -0.52
N PRO A 217 10.69 -12.84 -0.17
CA PRO A 217 10.59 -14.27 -0.50
C PRO A 217 10.63 -14.56 -2.01
N PHE A 218 10.19 -13.61 -2.83
CA PHE A 218 10.21 -13.70 -4.30
C PHE A 218 11.19 -12.71 -4.95
N GLY A 219 12.18 -12.23 -4.19
CA GLY A 219 13.09 -11.19 -4.65
C GLY A 219 12.45 -9.80 -4.78
N VAL A 220 11.22 -9.63 -4.29
CA VAL A 220 10.55 -8.32 -4.14
C VAL A 220 10.53 -7.94 -2.67
N GLY A 221 11.02 -6.75 -2.34
CA GLY A 221 11.03 -6.22 -0.99
C GLY A 221 9.63 -5.89 -0.51
N TYR A 222 9.17 -6.64 0.49
CA TYR A 222 7.90 -6.45 1.15
C TYR A 222 8.10 -5.94 2.56
N PHE A 223 7.40 -4.85 2.87
CA PHE A 223 7.30 -4.29 4.21
C PHE A 223 5.84 -4.26 4.65
N VAL A 224 5.58 -4.62 5.90
CA VAL A 224 4.28 -4.41 6.54
C VAL A 224 4.50 -3.72 7.87
N GLY A 225 3.76 -2.64 8.10
CA GLY A 225 3.83 -1.93 9.37
C GLY A 225 2.62 -1.05 9.63
N ALA A 226 2.57 -0.51 10.83
CA ALA A 226 1.55 0.43 11.27
C ALA A 226 2.22 1.64 11.93
N TRP A 227 1.76 2.84 11.57
CA TRP A 227 2.17 4.09 12.21
C TRP A 227 1.00 4.73 12.94
N GLN A 228 1.30 5.27 14.12
CA GLN A 228 0.41 6.15 14.86
C GLN A 228 0.83 7.60 14.54
N PRO A 229 0.08 8.35 13.73
CA PRO A 229 0.35 9.76 13.43
C PRO A 229 0.31 10.61 14.70
#